data_AF-A7HL38-F1
#
_entry.id   AF-A7HL38-F1
#
_cell.length_a   1.000
_cell.length_b   1.000
_cell.length_c   1.000
_cell.angle_alpha   90.00
_cell.angle_beta   90.00
_cell.angle_gamma   90.00
#
_symmetry.space_group_name_H-M   'P 1'
#
loop_
_entity.id
_entity.type
_entity.pdbx_description
1 polymer ?
#
loop_
_entity_poly.entity_id
_entity_poly.type
_entity_poly.pdbx_seq_one_letter_code
_entity_poly.pdbx_strand_id
1 'polypeptide(L)'
;MKKNIGIEIPGICKACGGKCCKTFPGLATPEDFGAPDRDLMREKLLKALISGRWTVDWVDQDAELYFVRPAIKGFEGSVFDHAYNGECTFLTNTGCELDFSERPESCRMLIPKLEERCDPQGYTRMYVSKIWKDYVDVLIDVAIEVENSQ
;
A
#
# COMPACT_ATOMS: atom_id res chain seq x y z
N MET A 1 -13.23 -18.02 7.20
CA MET A 1 -12.74 -17.35 8.42
C MET A 1 -13.32 -15.94 8.45
N LYS A 2 -13.82 -15.45 9.59
CA LYS A 2 -14.21 -14.03 9.71
C LYS A 2 -12.94 -13.18 9.60
N LYS A 3 -12.79 -12.40 8.52
CA LYS A 3 -11.73 -11.39 8.40
C LYS A 3 -11.98 -10.39 9.53
N ASN A 4 -11.09 -10.30 10.52
CA ASN A 4 -11.19 -9.28 11.56
C ASN A 4 -11.06 -7.93 10.86
N ILE A 5 -12.11 -7.13 10.78
CA ILE A 5 -12.02 -5.78 10.22
C ILE A 5 -11.30 -4.95 11.30
N GLY A 6 -10.10 -4.43 11.00
CA GLY A 6 -9.48 -3.47 11.91
C GLY A 6 -10.33 -2.21 12.01
N ILE A 7 -10.25 -1.52 13.15
CA ILE A 7 -11.10 -0.37 13.47
C ILE A 7 -10.25 0.89 13.38
N GLU A 8 -10.71 1.88 12.62
CA GLU A 8 -10.15 3.21 12.74
C GLU A 8 -10.53 3.81 14.09
N ILE A 9 -9.52 4.24 14.86
CA ILE A 9 -9.73 5.07 16.05
C ILE A 9 -9.04 6.41 15.76
N PRO A 10 -9.75 7.39 15.16
CA PRO A 10 -9.13 8.65 14.69
C PRO A 10 -8.36 9.40 15.78
N GLY A 11 -8.86 9.35 17.02
CA GLY A 11 -8.19 9.94 18.18
C GLY A 11 -6.80 9.36 18.44
N ILE A 12 -6.61 8.05 18.22
CA ILE A 12 -5.30 7.39 18.38
C ILE A 12 -4.37 7.75 17.23
N CYS A 13 -4.86 7.76 15.98
CA CYS A 13 -4.05 8.14 14.83
C CYS A 13 -3.54 9.59 14.92
N LYS A 14 -4.40 10.51 15.36
CA LYS A 14 -4.03 11.92 15.58
C LYS A 14 -3.01 12.06 16.71
N ALA A 15 -3.24 11.39 17.84
CA ALA A 15 -2.33 11.44 18.99
C ALA A 15 -0.97 10.78 18.70
N CYS A 16 -0.95 9.68 17.93
CA CYS A 16 0.29 8.98 17.60
C CYS A 16 1.11 9.69 16.51
N GLY A 17 0.54 10.68 15.81
CA GLY A 17 1.23 11.48 14.80
C GLY A 17 1.75 10.68 13.61
N GLY A 18 1.09 9.57 13.28
CA GLY A 18 1.42 8.72 12.14
C GLY A 18 2.71 7.91 12.29
N LYS A 19 3.10 7.47 13.50
CA LYS A 19 4.30 6.63 13.73
C LYS A 19 4.46 5.47 12.73
N CYS A 20 3.37 4.81 12.36
CA CYS A 20 3.36 3.78 11.32
C CYS A 20 3.71 4.37 9.94
N CYS A 21 2.98 5.40 9.52
CA CYS A 21 3.15 6.09 8.24
C CYS A 21 4.53 6.75 8.08
N LYS A 22 5.22 7.11 9.16
CA LYS A 22 6.58 7.68 9.15
C LYS A 22 7.69 6.64 8.95
N THR A 23 7.35 5.37 9.05
CA THR A 23 8.33 4.28 8.99
C THR A 23 8.36 3.66 7.62
N PHE A 24 7.20 3.20 7.15
CA PHE A 24 7.05 2.54 5.87
C PHE A 24 5.58 2.62 5.45
N PRO A 25 5.26 3.00 4.20
CA PRO A 25 3.88 3.01 3.72
C PRO A 25 3.22 1.63 3.77
N GLY A 26 1.91 1.60 3.98
CA GLY A 26 1.17 0.33 4.09
C GLY A 26 1.20 -0.48 2.79
N LEU A 27 1.17 -1.79 2.95
CA LEU A 27 1.13 -2.77 1.87
C LEU A 27 -0.31 -2.90 1.37
N ALA A 28 -0.54 -2.61 0.10
CA ALA A 28 -1.83 -2.82 -0.53
C ALA A 28 -1.93 -4.25 -1.06
N THR A 29 -3.12 -4.81 -0.96
CA THR A 29 -3.51 -6.13 -1.48
C THR A 29 -4.18 -5.98 -2.84
N PRO A 30 -4.27 -7.05 -3.66
CA PRO A 30 -5.02 -7.01 -4.92
C PRO A 30 -6.47 -6.54 -4.74
N GLU A 31 -7.12 -6.85 -3.63
CA GLU A 31 -8.49 -6.44 -3.31
C GLU A 31 -8.64 -4.91 -3.17
N ASP A 32 -7.59 -4.21 -2.75
CA ASP A 32 -7.57 -2.74 -2.72
C ASP A 32 -7.75 -2.14 -4.12
N PHE A 33 -7.36 -2.90 -5.14
CA PHE A 33 -7.51 -2.54 -6.54
C PHE A 33 -8.68 -3.26 -7.22
N GLY A 34 -9.52 -4.02 -6.51
CA GLY A 34 -10.73 -4.61 -7.09
C GLY A 34 -10.61 -6.08 -7.50
N ALA A 35 -9.56 -6.80 -7.05
CA ALA A 35 -9.57 -8.26 -7.13
C ALA A 35 -10.87 -8.86 -6.57
N PRO A 36 -11.37 -9.98 -7.13
CA PRO A 36 -10.76 -10.77 -8.20
C PRO A 36 -11.08 -10.28 -9.63
N ASP A 37 -11.77 -9.15 -9.79
CA ASP A 37 -12.07 -8.58 -11.11
C ASP A 37 -10.80 -7.95 -11.71
N ARG A 38 -10.25 -8.59 -12.74
CA ARG A 38 -8.97 -8.19 -13.36
C ARG A 38 -9.08 -6.92 -14.21
N ASP A 39 -10.25 -6.66 -14.79
CA ASP A 39 -10.47 -5.44 -15.58
C ASP A 39 -10.58 -4.23 -14.65
N LEU A 40 -11.36 -4.36 -13.57
CA LEU A 40 -11.43 -3.34 -12.52
C LEU A 40 -10.07 -3.11 -11.85
N MET A 41 -9.31 -4.20 -11.63
CA MET A 41 -7.93 -4.13 -11.12
C MET A 41 -7.02 -3.33 -12.03
N ARG A 42 -7.04 -3.62 -13.33
CA ARG A 42 -6.23 -2.89 -14.30
C ARG A 42 -6.57 -1.40 -14.28
N GLU A 43 -7.85 -1.05 -14.33
CA GLU A 43 -8.31 0.34 -14.30
C GLU A 43 -7.82 1.08 -13.03
N LYS A 44 -8.02 0.47 -11.85
CA LYS A 44 -7.65 1.08 -10.58
C LYS A 44 -6.14 1.19 -10.39
N LEU A 45 -5.37 0.17 -10.80
CA LEU A 45 -3.91 0.22 -10.77
C LEU A 45 -3.37 1.32 -11.70
N LEU A 46 -3.89 1.41 -12.93
CA LEU A 46 -3.46 2.41 -13.89
C LEU A 46 -3.68 3.82 -13.32
N LYS A 47 -4.88 4.08 -12.80
CA LYS A 47 -5.21 5.35 -12.16
C LYS A 47 -4.31 5.65 -10.96
N ALA A 48 -4.02 4.65 -10.12
CA ALA A 48 -3.19 4.81 -8.93
C ALA A 48 -1.72 5.12 -9.28
N LEU A 49 -1.13 4.39 -10.22
CA LEU A 49 0.27 4.58 -10.63
C LEU A 49 0.47 5.88 -11.40
N ILE A 50 -0.47 6.25 -12.30
CA ILE A 50 -0.44 7.56 -13.00
C ILE A 50 -0.52 8.73 -12.03
N SER A 51 -1.19 8.56 -10.88
CA SER A 51 -1.26 9.62 -9.87
C SER A 51 0.12 9.96 -9.28
N GLY A 52 1.12 9.10 -9.46
CA GLY A 52 2.46 9.22 -8.88
C GLY A 52 2.50 9.04 -7.36
N ARG A 53 1.38 8.68 -6.72
CA ARG A 53 1.27 8.54 -5.25
C ARG A 53 1.32 7.08 -4.81
N TRP A 54 1.45 6.16 -5.75
CA TRP A 54 1.55 4.72 -5.57
C TRP A 54 2.73 4.20 -6.38
N THR A 55 3.34 3.12 -5.91
CA THR A 55 4.53 2.52 -6.53
C THR A 55 4.49 1.00 -6.36
N VAL A 56 5.17 0.31 -7.27
CA VAL A 56 5.43 -1.12 -7.23
C VAL A 56 6.77 -1.36 -6.53
N ASP A 57 6.74 -2.21 -5.52
CA ASP A 57 7.88 -2.64 -4.74
C ASP A 57 7.99 -4.16 -4.84
N TRP A 58 9.10 -4.74 -4.39
CA TRP A 58 9.37 -6.17 -4.49
C TRP A 58 10.05 -6.72 -3.24
N VAL A 59 9.96 -8.04 -3.08
CA VAL A 59 10.77 -8.80 -2.13
C VAL A 59 11.89 -9.53 -2.87
N ASP A 60 11.57 -10.09 -4.02
CA ASP A 60 12.45 -10.88 -4.86
C ASP A 60 11.92 -10.82 -6.30
N GLN A 61 12.69 -10.24 -7.22
CA GLN A 61 12.29 -10.08 -8.61
C GLN A 61 12.35 -11.40 -9.38
N ASP A 62 13.35 -12.25 -9.08
CA ASP A 62 13.54 -13.55 -9.74
C ASP A 62 12.37 -14.51 -9.41
N ALA A 63 11.81 -14.38 -8.20
CA ALA A 63 10.64 -15.14 -7.76
C ALA A 63 9.28 -14.48 -8.08
N GLU A 64 9.29 -13.34 -8.79
CA GLU A 64 8.14 -12.51 -9.15
C GLU A 64 7.30 -12.08 -7.92
N LEU A 65 7.97 -11.74 -6.82
CA LEU A 65 7.34 -11.35 -5.56
C LEU A 65 7.22 -9.82 -5.46
N TYR A 66 6.29 -9.26 -6.23
CA TYR A 66 5.96 -7.84 -6.26
C TYR A 66 4.75 -7.50 -5.37
N PHE A 67 4.62 -6.23 -4.99
CA PHE A 67 3.44 -5.70 -4.31
C PHE A 67 3.32 -4.19 -4.54
N VAL A 68 2.15 -3.63 -4.23
CA VAL A 68 1.90 -2.19 -4.35
C VAL A 68 1.89 -1.53 -2.97
N ARG A 69 2.43 -0.32 -2.88
CA ARG A 69 2.31 0.55 -1.70
C ARG A 69 2.21 2.02 -2.10
N PRO A 70 1.75 2.91 -1.21
CA PRO A 70 1.91 4.34 -1.43
C PRO A 70 3.38 4.73 -1.60
N ALA A 71 3.62 5.80 -2.34
CA ALA A 71 4.93 6.40 -2.49
C ALA A 71 5.42 6.97 -1.14
N ILE A 72 6.74 7.02 -1.00
CA ILE A 72 7.40 7.78 0.07
C ILE A 72 7.50 9.24 -0.37
N LYS A 73 7.36 10.17 0.56
CA LYS A 73 7.54 11.60 0.30
C LYS A 73 8.92 11.88 -0.31
N GLY A 74 8.94 12.58 -1.44
CA GLY A 74 10.12 12.86 -2.24
C GLY A 74 10.39 11.83 -3.34
N PHE A 75 9.65 10.72 -3.38
CA PHE A 75 9.74 9.67 -4.40
C PHE A 75 8.45 9.55 -5.22
N GLU A 76 7.52 10.50 -5.08
CA GLU A 76 6.33 10.55 -5.92
C GLU A 76 6.69 10.59 -7.41
N GLY A 77 5.92 9.86 -8.22
CA GLY A 77 6.12 9.71 -9.67
C GLY A 77 6.91 8.46 -10.06
N SER A 78 7.69 7.87 -9.15
CA SER A 78 8.42 6.63 -9.42
C SER A 78 7.49 5.42 -9.43
N VAL A 79 7.36 4.75 -10.57
CA VAL A 79 6.49 3.57 -10.70
C VAL A 79 7.09 2.36 -10.00
N PHE A 80 8.42 2.21 -9.99
CA PHE A 80 9.14 1.14 -9.28
C PHE A 80 10.07 1.72 -8.23
N ASP A 81 9.85 1.40 -6.96
CA ASP A 81 10.67 1.88 -5.85
C ASP A 81 10.82 0.83 -4.75
N HIS A 82 12.07 0.60 -4.33
CA HIS A 82 12.44 -0.40 -3.32
C HIS A 82 13.06 0.24 -2.07
N ALA A 83 12.74 1.50 -1.80
CA ALA A 83 13.12 2.15 -0.56
C ALA A 83 12.56 1.38 0.66
N TYR A 84 13.41 1.10 1.64
CA TYR A 84 13.08 0.26 2.81
C TYR A 84 12.48 1.04 3.99
N ASN A 85 12.49 2.37 3.93
CA ASN A 85 11.90 3.24 4.93
C ASN A 85 11.50 4.58 4.32
N GLY A 86 10.58 5.29 4.99
CA GLY A 86 10.19 6.63 4.59
C GLY A 86 8.81 7.05 5.09
N GLU A 87 8.54 8.35 5.02
CA GLU A 87 7.23 8.90 5.35
C GLU A 87 6.27 8.72 4.18
N CYS A 88 5.11 8.12 4.42
CA CYS A 88 4.06 7.91 3.45
C CYS A 88 3.56 9.25 2.88
N THR A 89 3.40 9.29 1.56
CA THR A 89 2.93 10.47 0.84
C THR A 89 1.55 10.96 1.33
N PHE A 90 0.66 10.05 1.76
CA PHE A 90 -0.66 10.39 2.29
C PHE A 90 -0.68 10.82 3.76
N LEU A 91 0.47 10.92 4.43
CA LEU A 91 0.50 11.42 5.81
C LEU A 91 0.44 12.95 5.83
N THR A 92 -0.56 13.49 6.52
CA THR A 92 -0.71 14.92 6.81
C THR A 92 -0.49 15.20 8.31
N ASN A 93 -0.54 16.47 8.69
CA ASN A 93 -0.44 16.88 10.09
C ASN A 93 -1.64 16.43 10.96
N THR A 94 -2.77 16.05 10.33
CA THR A 94 -3.99 15.63 11.04
C THR A 94 -4.27 14.13 10.93
N GLY A 95 -3.44 13.37 10.20
CA GLY A 95 -3.62 11.94 9.97
C GLY A 95 -3.44 11.57 8.50
N CYS A 96 -3.96 10.41 8.12
CA CYS A 96 -3.95 9.98 6.72
C CYS A 96 -4.97 10.79 5.91
N GLU A 97 -4.57 11.26 4.73
CA GLU A 97 -5.43 11.95 3.75
C GLU A 97 -6.50 11.02 3.17
N LEU A 98 -6.22 9.72 3.06
CA LEU A 98 -7.17 8.73 2.56
C LEU A 98 -8.26 8.42 3.60
N ASP A 99 -9.48 8.31 3.12
CA ASP A 99 -10.58 7.72 3.87
C ASP A 99 -10.23 6.30 4.30
N PHE A 100 -10.74 5.85 5.45
CA PHE A 100 -10.36 4.56 6.01
C PHE A 100 -10.58 3.40 5.03
N SER A 101 -11.67 3.42 4.25
CA SER A 101 -11.97 2.41 3.23
C SER A 101 -11.01 2.41 2.04
N GLU A 102 -10.30 3.50 1.78
CA GLU A 102 -9.38 3.65 0.64
C GLU A 102 -7.92 3.38 1.02
N ARG A 103 -7.60 3.32 2.32
CA ARG A 103 -6.25 2.98 2.79
C ARG A 103 -5.89 1.55 2.41
N PRO A 104 -4.61 1.23 2.18
CA PRO A 104 -4.16 -0.15 1.98
C PRO A 104 -4.72 -1.11 3.03
N GLU A 105 -5.04 -2.36 2.66
CA GLU A 105 -5.59 -3.34 3.60
C GLU A 105 -4.72 -3.48 4.85
N SER A 106 -3.39 -3.52 4.71
CA SER A 106 -2.50 -3.61 5.88
C SER A 106 -2.67 -2.44 6.85
N CYS A 107 -3.02 -1.25 6.37
CA CYS A 107 -3.33 -0.08 7.21
C CYS A 107 -4.68 -0.22 7.89
N ARG A 108 -5.69 -0.76 7.20
CA ARG A 108 -7.02 -1.02 7.77
C ARG A 108 -7.00 -2.09 8.85
N MET A 109 -6.05 -3.01 8.77
CA MET A 109 -5.92 -4.16 9.68
C MET A 109 -5.06 -3.87 10.92
N LEU A 110 -4.48 -2.68 11.03
CA LEU A 110 -3.67 -2.30 12.18
C LEU A 110 -4.48 -2.32 13.47
N ILE A 111 -3.93 -2.94 14.54
CA ILE A 111 -4.46 -2.75 15.90
C ILE A 111 -3.81 -1.50 16.50
N PRO A 112 -4.58 -0.44 16.79
CA PRO A 112 -4.03 0.81 17.30
C PRO A 112 -3.35 0.62 18.66
N LYS A 113 -2.20 1.28 18.84
CA LYS A 113 -1.51 1.43 20.12
C LYS A 113 -1.24 2.92 20.37
N LEU A 114 -1.45 3.40 21.60
CA LEU A 114 -1.41 4.83 21.91
C LEU A 114 0.02 5.42 21.80
N GLU A 115 1.02 4.70 22.30
CA GLU A 115 2.40 5.20 22.40
C GLU A 115 3.40 4.44 21.53
N GLU A 116 3.00 3.33 20.92
CA GLU A 116 3.84 2.46 20.10
C GLU A 116 3.39 2.47 18.63
N ARG A 117 4.16 1.77 17.78
CA ARG A 117 3.65 1.41 16.44
C ARG A 117 2.48 0.44 16.59
N CYS A 118 1.48 0.61 15.73
CA CYS A 118 0.36 -0.33 15.64
C CYS A 118 0.85 -1.73 15.28
N ASP A 119 0.12 -2.75 15.71
CA ASP A 119 0.40 -4.14 15.35
C ASP A 119 -0.03 -4.42 13.90
N PRO A 120 0.85 -4.92 13.02
CA PRO A 120 0.56 -5.18 11.61
C PRO A 120 -0.27 -6.44 11.34
N GLN A 121 -0.62 -7.23 12.37
CA GLN A 121 -1.46 -8.43 12.25
C GLN A 121 -0.97 -9.44 11.20
N GLY A 122 0.35 -9.55 11.01
CA GLY A 122 0.95 -10.49 10.07
C GLY A 122 1.02 -10.03 8.61
N TYR A 123 0.60 -8.81 8.28
CA TYR A 123 0.80 -8.21 6.95
C TYR A 123 2.27 -7.83 6.77
N THR A 124 3.09 -8.83 6.43
CA THR A 124 4.50 -8.66 6.05
C THR A 124 4.64 -8.46 4.54
N ARG A 125 5.75 -7.87 4.09
CA ARG A 125 6.06 -7.73 2.65
C ARG A 125 5.98 -9.08 1.92
N MET A 126 6.55 -10.12 2.52
CA MET A 126 6.52 -11.49 1.99
C MET A 126 5.11 -12.08 1.93
N TYR A 127 4.26 -11.80 2.92
CA TYR A 127 2.88 -12.27 2.90
C TYR A 127 2.08 -11.60 1.79
N VAL A 128 2.18 -10.26 1.68
CA VAL A 128 1.43 -9.50 0.68
C VAL A 128 1.94 -9.76 -0.74
N SER A 129 3.26 -9.89 -0.94
CA SER A 129 3.80 -10.22 -2.26
C SER A 129 3.35 -11.61 -2.75
N LYS A 130 3.16 -12.57 -1.84
CA LYS A 130 2.58 -13.87 -2.19
C LYS A 130 1.12 -13.79 -2.62
N ILE A 131 0.34 -12.87 -2.07
CA ILE A 131 -1.06 -12.65 -2.50
C ILE A 131 -1.09 -12.01 -3.89
N TRP A 132 -0.17 -11.08 -4.17
CA TRP A 132 -0.04 -10.47 -5.49
C TRP A 132 0.39 -11.44 -6.60
N LYS A 133 0.98 -12.59 -6.25
CA LYS A 133 1.52 -13.55 -7.22
C LYS A 133 0.50 -14.02 -8.26
N ASP A 134 -0.77 -14.16 -7.88
CA ASP A 134 -1.86 -14.57 -8.80
C ASP A 134 -2.27 -13.46 -9.81
N TYR A 135 -1.78 -12.24 -9.59
CA TYR A 135 -2.10 -11.04 -10.38
C TYR A 135 -0.84 -10.28 -10.84
N VAL A 136 0.34 -10.90 -10.72
CA VAL A 136 1.62 -10.24 -10.99
C VAL A 136 1.73 -9.79 -12.44
N ASP A 137 1.12 -10.54 -13.36
CA ASP A 137 1.06 -10.19 -14.78
C ASP A 137 0.27 -8.89 -15.00
N VAL A 138 -0.91 -8.72 -14.38
CA VAL A 138 -1.66 -7.45 -14.45
C VAL A 138 -0.87 -6.30 -13.85
N LEU A 139 -0.26 -6.54 -12.69
CA LEU A 139 0.51 -5.52 -11.98
C LEU A 139 1.69 -5.02 -12.82
N ILE A 140 2.50 -5.93 -13.34
CA ILE A 140 3.70 -5.60 -14.11
C ILE A 140 3.34 -5.00 -15.46
N ASP A 141 2.31 -5.53 -16.16
CA ASP A 141 1.85 -4.96 -17.43
C ASP A 141 1.42 -3.50 -17.28
N VAL A 142 0.64 -3.18 -16.24
CA VAL A 142 0.21 -1.79 -15.98
C VAL A 142 1.39 -0.91 -15.58
N ALA A 143 2.29 -1.41 -14.74
CA ALA A 143 3.46 -0.64 -14.32
C ALA A 143 4.38 -0.29 -15.51
N ILE A 144 4.62 -1.23 -16.43
CA ILE A 144 5.37 -1.00 -17.66
C ILE A 144 4.63 -0.02 -18.58
N GLU A 145 3.31 -0.11 -18.70
CA GLU A 145 2.50 0.86 -19.46
C GLU A 145 2.69 2.28 -18.94
N VAL A 146 2.68 2.48 -17.62
CA VAL A 146 2.89 3.79 -17.01
C VAL A 146 4.32 4.29 -17.20
N GLU A 147 5.35 3.47 -16.95
CA GLU A 147 6.76 3.86 -17.17
C GLU A 147 7.03 4.31 -18.61
N ASN A 148 6.48 3.60 -19.60
CA ASN A 148 6.67 3.95 -21.01
C ASN A 148 5.90 5.21 -21.45
N SER A 149 4.98 5.70 -20.61
CA SER A 149 4.18 6.89 -20.87
C SER A 149 4.73 8.15 -20.19
N GLN A 150 5.81 8.03 -19.40
CA GLN A 150 6.48 9.15 -18.70
C GLN A 150 7.59 9.79 -19.53
#